data_AF-A0A949EF57-F1
#
_entry.id   AF-A0A949EF57-F1
#
_cell.length_a   1.000
_cell.length_b   1.000
_cell.length_c   1.000
_cell.angle_alpha   90.00
_cell.angle_beta   90.00
_cell.angle_gamma   90.00
#
_symmetry.space_group_name_H-M   'P 1'
#
loop_
_entity.id
_entity.type
_entity.pdbx_description
1 polymer ?
#
loop_
_entity_poly.entity_id
_entity_poly.type
_entity_poly.pdbx_seq_one_letter_code
_entity_poly.pdbx_strand_id
1 'polypeptide(L)' 'FSDVRLFEKFIANSGEIEIEKDAIQIKLKKKRNLPALLTSMSQFDTLKIPWLKNKSLIFSGLSHS' A
#
# COMPACT_ATOMS: atom_id res chain seq x y z
N PHE A 1 -11.28 18.69 12.04
CA PHE A 1 -10.06 17.87 11.99
C PHE A 1 -9.90 17.41 10.57
N SER A 2 -8.97 18.00 9.81
CA SER A 2 -8.92 17.89 8.35
C SER A 2 -8.39 16.52 7.89
N ASP A 3 -9.03 15.95 6.86
CA ASP A 3 -8.70 14.67 6.23
C ASP A 3 -7.23 14.53 5.83
N VAL A 4 -6.56 15.65 5.55
CA VAL A 4 -5.11 15.73 5.29
C VAL A 4 -4.29 15.10 6.42
N ARG A 5 -4.64 15.34 7.69
CA ARG A 5 -3.88 14.79 8.83
C ARG A 5 -4.12 13.29 9.00
N LEU A 6 -5.29 12.80 8.59
CA LEU A 6 -5.58 11.36 8.58
C LEU A 6 -4.83 10.68 7.45
N PHE A 7 -4.82 11.28 6.26
CA PHE A 7 -4.03 10.84 5.11
C PHE A 7 -2.53 10.82 5.43
N GLU A 8 -1.99 11.91 6.00
CA GLU A 8 -0.59 11.98 6.42
C GLU A 8 -0.27 10.97 7.52
N LYS A 9 -1.15 10.81 8.53
CA LYS A 9 -0.99 9.75 9.54
C LYS A 9 -1.06 8.37 8.93
N PHE A 10 -1.88 8.15 7.90
CA PHE A 10 -1.97 6.90 7.18
C PHE A 10 -0.66 6.65 6.43
N ILE A 11 -0.21 7.56 5.57
CA ILE A 11 1.07 7.45 4.85
C ILE A 11 2.24 7.26 5.82
N ALA A 12 2.32 8.05 6.90
CA ALA A 12 3.40 7.95 7.90
C ALA A 12 3.35 6.66 8.75
N ASN A 13 2.20 6.01 8.88
CA ASN A 13 2.07 4.73 9.61
C ASN A 13 2.18 3.49 8.73
N SER A 14 2.03 3.62 7.41
CA SER A 14 1.65 2.48 6.56
C SER A 14 2.80 1.77 5.86
N GLY A 15 4.05 2.08 6.20
CA GLY A 15 5.22 1.29 5.78
C GLY A 15 5.99 1.88 4.61
N GLU A 16 6.50 1.06 3.70
CA GLU A 16 7.40 1.47 2.61
C GLU A 16 6.71 1.39 1.25
N ILE A 17 7.07 2.31 0.35
CA ILE A 17 6.56 2.34 -1.01
C ILE A 17 7.76 2.28 -1.96
N GLU A 18 7.78 1.28 -2.83
CA GLU A 18 8.76 1.15 -3.90
C GLU A 18 8.06 1.23 -5.26
N ILE A 19 8.51 2.14 -6.11
CA ILE A 19 7.94 2.32 -7.45
C ILE A 19 8.84 1.58 -8.44
N GLU A 20 8.40 0.41 -8.89
CA GLU A 20 9.09 -0.38 -9.90
C GLU A 20 8.62 0.00 -11.32
N LYS A 21 9.19 -0.64 -12.35
CA LYS A 21 8.82 -0.37 -13.76
C LYS A 21 7.35 -0.69 -14.05
N ASP A 22 6.82 -1.77 -13.50
CA ASP A 22 5.49 -2.28 -13.86
C ASP A 22 4.49 -2.24 -12.70
N ALA A 23 4.97 -2.12 -11.47
CA ALA A 23 4.15 -2.13 -10.27
C ALA A 23 4.61 -1.08 -9.24
N ILE A 24 3.71 -0.75 -8.32
CA ILE A 24 4.05 -0.08 -7.06
C ILE A 24 3.93 -1.12 -5.96
N GLN A 25 5.02 -1.36 -5.25
CA GLN A 25 5.04 -2.18 -4.05
C GLN A 25 4.71 -1.31 -2.84
N ILE A 26 3.66 -1.66 -2.12
CA ILE A 26 3.26 -1.04 -0.86
C ILE A 26 3.47 -2.07 0.25
N LYS A 27 4.57 -1.92 0.99
CA LYS A 27 4.95 -2.79 2.09
C LYS A 27 4.39 -2.23 3.39
N LEU A 28 3.41 -2.88 3.97
CA LEU A 28 2.70 -2.46 5.17
C LEU A 28 3.43 -2.91 6.45
N LYS A 29 3.47 -2.05 7.48
CA LYS A 29 4.02 -2.44 8.79
C LYS A 29 3.30 -3.65 9.38
N LYS A 30 4.06 -4.59 9.93
CA LYS A 30 3.53 -5.74 10.68
C LYS A 30 2.75 -5.25 11.90
N LYS A 31 1.43 -5.37 11.84
CA LYS A 31 0.48 -5.13 12.94
C LYS A 31 -0.46 -6.33 13.04
N ARG A 32 -1.11 -6.51 14.19
CA ARG A 32 -2.05 -7.64 14.45
C ARG A 32 -3.15 -7.77 13.37
N ASN A 33 -3.52 -6.65 12.76
CA ASN A 33 -4.59 -6.58 11.76
C ASN A 33 -4.07 -6.71 10.32
N LEU A 34 -2.75 -6.88 10.12
CA LEU A 34 -2.13 -6.93 8.79
C LEU A 34 -2.73 -8.00 7.88
N PRO A 35 -3.01 -9.25 8.33
CA PRO A 35 -3.61 -10.25 7.46
C PRO A 35 -4.97 -9.81 6.90
N ALA A 36 -5.85 -9.29 7.76
CA ALA A 36 -7.17 -8.79 7.36
C ALA A 36 -7.07 -7.58 6.42
N LEU A 37 -6.08 -6.72 6.64
CA LEU A 37 -5.80 -5.59 5.77
C LEU A 37 -5.31 -6.06 4.40
N LEU A 38 -4.37 -7.02 4.33
CA LEU A 38 -3.90 -7.59 3.06
C LEU A 38 -5.02 -8.28 2.29
N THR A 39 -5.89 -9.04 2.98
CA THR A 39 -7.08 -9.65 2.36
C THR A 39 -8.03 -8.59 1.81
N SER A 40 -8.17 -7.45 2.49
CA SER A 40 -9.02 -6.35 2.01
C SER A 40 -8.37 -5.58 0.86
N MET A 41 -7.04 -5.54 0.79
CA MET A 41 -6.30 -4.80 -0.23
C MET A 41 -6.07 -5.62 -1.51
N SER A 42 -6.14 -6.95 -1.45
CA SER A 42 -5.96 -7.82 -2.62
C SER A 42 -6.97 -7.56 -3.74
N GLN A 43 -8.14 -6.98 -3.41
CA GLN A 43 -9.12 -6.54 -4.41
C GLN A 43 -8.55 -5.48 -5.37
N PHE A 44 -7.50 -4.75 -4.95
CA PHE A 44 -6.85 -3.71 -5.73
C PHE A 44 -5.63 -4.21 -6.53
N ASP A 45 -5.21 -5.47 -6.35
CA ASP A 45 -4.02 -6.01 -7.04
C ASP A 45 -4.19 -6.03 -8.58
N THR A 46 -5.44 -6.11 -9.05
CA THR A 46 -5.78 -6.09 -10.48
C THR A 46 -6.09 -4.68 -11.01
N LEU A 47 -6.18 -3.69 -10.13
CA LEU A 47 -6.51 -2.32 -10.50
C LEU A 47 -5.27 -1.64 -11.08
N LYS A 48 -5.32 -1.35 -12.38
CA LYS A 48 -4.31 -0.53 -13.04
C LYS A 48 -4.64 0.93 -12.87
N ILE A 49 -3.64 1.72 -12.52
CA ILE A 49 -3.79 3.17 -12.32
C ILE A 49 -3.37 3.91 -13.59
N PRO A 50 -4.30 4.46 -14.41
CA PRO A 50 -3.95 5.00 -15.73
C PRO A 50 -3.06 6.24 -15.66
N TRP A 51 -3.33 7.12 -14.71
CA TRP A 51 -2.51 8.32 -14.47
C TRP A 51 -1.10 7.98 -13.96
N LEU A 52 -0.89 6.74 -13.52
CA LEU A 52 0.41 6.23 -13.10
C LEU A 52 0.96 5.18 -14.07
N LYS A 53 0.84 5.45 -15.39
CA LYS A 53 1.37 4.60 -16.46
C LYS A 53 0.84 3.16 -16.42
N ASN A 54 -0.40 2.96 -15.98
CA ASN A 54 -1.05 1.64 -15.85
C ASN A 54 -0.31 0.66 -14.92
N LYS A 55 0.47 1.17 -13.95
CA LYS A 55 1.10 0.32 -12.93
C LYS A 55 0.04 -0.36 -12.07
N SER A 56 0.31 -1.59 -11.66
CA SER A 56 -0.47 -2.31 -10.66
C SER A 56 -0.02 -1.92 -9.25
N LEU A 57 -0.91 -2.06 -8.28
CA LEU A 57 -0.60 -1.96 -6.86
C LEU A 57 -0.35 -3.36 -6.31
N ILE A 58 0.70 -3.54 -5.52
CA ILE A 58 0.98 -4.82 -4.85
C ILE A 58 1.15 -4.52 -3.37
N PHE A 59 0.32 -5.12 -2.53
CA PHE A 59 0.36 -4.95 -1.09
C PHE A 59 1.05 -6.15 -0.43
N SER A 60 2.04 -5.88 0.41
CA SER A 60 2.77 -6.92 1.15
C SER A 60 3.08 -6.49 2.58
N GLY A 61 3.56 -7.40 3.42
CA GLY A 61 4.05 -7.05 4.75
C GLY A 61 5.52 -6.66 4.71
N LEU A 62 5.91 -5.64 5.48
CA LEU A 62 7.31 -5.31 5.71
C LEU A 62 8.04 -6.52 6.32
N SER A 63 9.01 -7.04 5.59
CA SER A 63 9.92 -8.06 6.08
C SER A 63 11.32 -7.46 6.12
N HIS A 64 11.69 -6.91 7.27
CA HIS A 64 13.10 -6.76 7.61
C HIS A 64 13.60 -8.15 8.04
N SER A 65 14.51 -8.71 7.26
CA SER A 65 15.36 -9.83 7.68
C SER A 65 16.55 -9.31 8.47
#